data_AF-A0A4R7URF2-F1
#
_entry.id   AF-A0A4R7URF2-F1
#
_cell.length_a   1.000
_cell.length_b   1.000
_cell.length_c   1.000
_cell.angle_alpha   90.00
_cell.angle_beta   90.00
_cell.angle_gamma   90.00
#
_symmetry.space_group_name_H-M   'P 1'
#
loop_
_entity.id
_entity.type
_entity.pdbx_description
1 polymer ?
#
loop_
_entity_poly.entity_id
_entity_poly.type
_entity_poly.pdbx_seq_one_letter_code
_entity_poly.pdbx_strand_id
1 'polypeptide(L)'
;MITTRHKLTRYSGSLAVVLGVHALAIALALNWTARPPIELPPQAMMVELAPVPAPPPPAPPKVVTPPQPPAPVEELPIPKLAEAPKAEIAVQKPKPKPKPKPPKPVEKKLPDPPKEKPSEEKPADTQPTQAPTEKSAQPAPGPSPAQMAAKASWQGTLLAHLAKYKKYPASAQARGKEGLNRLRFVVDAEGNVLSFELVGRSGNADLDRATLEMIRRAQPLPKPPADMLNNGSIEIVAPFVYSLERRR
;
A
#
# COMPACT_ATOMS: atom_id res chain seq x y z
N MET A 1 2.91 80.65 8.04
CA MET A 1 2.69 79.50 8.95
C MET A 1 1.69 78.49 8.34
N ILE A 2 2.04 77.78 7.25
CA ILE A 2 1.05 76.95 6.50
C ILE A 2 1.45 75.46 6.42
N THR A 3 2.73 75.13 6.52
CA THR A 3 3.28 73.78 6.31
C THR A 3 2.97 72.74 7.40
N THR A 4 2.52 73.15 8.58
CA THR A 4 2.25 72.21 9.70
C THR A 4 0.98 71.37 9.48
N ARG A 5 -0.08 71.97 8.90
CA ARG A 5 -1.40 71.32 8.77
C ARG A 5 -1.38 70.10 7.83
N HIS A 6 -0.59 70.15 6.75
CA HIS A 6 -0.44 69.04 5.80
C HIS A 6 0.36 67.84 6.33
N LYS A 7 1.18 68.01 7.38
CA LYS A 7 1.88 66.88 8.02
C LYS A 7 0.94 66.12 8.94
N LEU A 8 0.11 66.84 9.71
CA LEU A 8 -0.83 66.25 10.67
C LEU A 8 -1.90 65.37 9.99
N THR A 9 -2.43 65.79 8.84
CA THR A 9 -3.40 64.98 8.07
C THR A 9 -2.80 63.67 7.53
N ARG A 10 -1.53 63.69 7.12
CA ARG A 10 -0.83 62.50 6.61
C ARG A 10 -0.54 61.48 7.72
N TYR A 11 -0.08 61.93 8.88
CA TYR A 11 0.13 61.03 10.03
C TYR A 11 -1.16 60.50 10.63
N SER A 12 -2.23 61.31 10.67
CA SER A 12 -3.56 60.86 11.10
C SER A 12 -4.10 59.74 10.20
N GLY A 13 -3.95 59.88 8.87
CA GLY A 13 -4.32 58.83 7.92
C GLY A 13 -3.58 57.51 8.15
N SER A 14 -2.27 57.54 8.36
CA SER A 14 -1.51 56.32 8.69
C SER A 14 -1.90 55.69 10.03
N LEU A 15 -2.19 56.50 11.05
CA LEU A 15 -2.63 56.00 12.36
C LEU A 15 -3.99 55.31 12.25
N ALA A 16 -4.94 55.89 11.52
CA ALA A 16 -6.25 55.29 11.28
C ALA A 16 -6.15 53.93 10.56
N VAL A 17 -5.27 53.81 9.55
CA VAL A 17 -5.03 52.52 8.87
C VAL A 17 -4.43 51.48 9.82
N VAL A 18 -3.43 51.84 10.62
CA VAL A 18 -2.82 50.91 11.59
C VAL A 18 -3.84 50.44 12.61
N LEU A 19 -4.65 51.33 13.17
CA LEU A 19 -5.72 50.98 14.11
C LEU A 19 -6.79 50.09 13.46
N GLY A 20 -7.16 50.37 12.21
CA GLY A 20 -8.11 49.53 11.45
C GLY A 20 -7.59 48.11 11.22
N VAL A 21 -6.30 47.94 10.88
CA VAL A 21 -5.67 46.62 10.72
C VAL A 21 -5.64 45.85 12.04
N HIS A 22 -5.32 46.51 13.16
CA HIS A 22 -5.34 45.87 14.48
C HIS A 22 -6.76 45.49 14.91
N ALA A 23 -7.76 46.36 14.71
CA ALA A 23 -9.15 46.05 15.00
C ALA A 23 -9.66 44.85 14.18
N LEU A 24 -9.30 44.78 12.90
CA LEU A 24 -9.62 43.62 12.04
C LEU A 24 -8.94 42.34 12.52
N ALA A 25 -7.66 42.39 12.89
CA ALA A 25 -6.93 41.24 13.43
C ALA A 25 -7.54 40.72 14.76
N ILE A 26 -7.93 41.63 15.66
CA ILE A 26 -8.61 41.30 16.91
C ILE A 26 -9.98 40.67 16.64
N ALA A 27 -10.79 41.24 15.74
CA ALA A 27 -12.08 40.68 15.36
C ALA A 27 -11.97 39.25 14.78
N LEU A 28 -10.97 39.01 13.93
CA LEU A 28 -10.68 37.67 13.39
C LEU A 28 -10.23 36.68 14.47
N ALA A 29 -9.41 37.12 15.43
CA ALA A 29 -8.97 36.28 16.55
C ALA A 29 -10.14 35.87 17.46
N LEU A 30 -11.02 36.83 17.82
CA LEU A 30 -12.21 36.57 18.64
C LEU A 30 -13.19 35.62 17.92
N ASN A 31 -13.40 35.82 16.62
CA ASN A 31 -14.25 34.95 15.81
C ASN A 31 -13.66 33.53 15.63
N TRP A 32 -12.34 33.36 15.75
CA TRP A 32 -11.70 32.04 15.74
C TRP A 32 -11.94 31.25 17.03
N THR A 33 -12.00 31.93 18.18
CA THR A 33 -12.27 31.31 19.49
C THR A 33 -13.75 30.95 19.69
N ALA A 34 -14.66 31.63 19.01
CA ALA A 34 -16.11 31.41 19.09
C ALA A 34 -16.62 30.20 18.26
N ARG A 35 -15.84 29.12 18.14
CA ARG A 35 -16.33 27.87 17.53
C ARG A 35 -17.34 27.22 18.48
N PRO A 36 -18.58 26.93 18.04
CA PRO A 36 -19.54 26.24 18.89
C PRO A 36 -18.99 24.84 19.26
N PRO A 37 -19.24 24.36 20.50
CA PRO A 37 -18.92 22.99 20.86
C PRO A 37 -19.59 22.02 19.87
N ILE A 38 -18.83 21.03 19.41
CA ILE A 38 -19.39 19.95 18.59
C ILE A 38 -20.25 19.09 19.52
N GLU A 39 -21.57 19.18 19.38
CA GLU A 39 -22.46 18.20 20.00
C GLU A 39 -22.19 16.83 19.38
N LEU A 40 -21.51 15.98 20.15
CA LEU A 40 -21.35 14.58 19.81
C LEU A 40 -22.73 13.91 19.96
N PRO A 41 -23.20 13.15 18.96
CA PRO A 41 -24.44 12.40 19.11
C PRO A 41 -24.31 11.44 20.31
N PRO A 42 -25.40 11.19 21.06
CA PRO A 42 -25.36 10.28 22.19
C PRO A 42 -24.85 8.92 21.70
N GLN A 43 -23.82 8.40 22.37
CA GLN A 43 -23.23 7.13 21.98
C GLN A 43 -24.29 6.04 22.10
N ALA A 44 -24.64 5.43 20.97
CA ALA A 44 -25.64 4.38 20.92
C ALA A 44 -25.17 3.21 21.77
N MET A 45 -25.75 3.06 22.96
CA MET A 45 -25.47 1.96 23.86
C MET A 45 -25.79 0.65 23.13
N MET A 46 -24.76 -0.09 22.74
CA MET A 46 -24.92 -1.33 22.03
C MET A 46 -25.51 -2.36 22.99
N VAL A 47 -26.83 -2.56 22.95
CA VAL A 47 -27.47 -3.65 23.68
C VAL A 47 -27.01 -4.96 23.03
N GLU A 48 -26.11 -5.65 23.71
CA GLU A 48 -25.62 -6.95 23.31
C GLU A 48 -26.75 -7.99 23.44
N LEU A 49 -27.50 -8.20 22.36
CA LEU A 49 -28.42 -9.32 22.27
C LEU A 49 -27.57 -10.59 22.30
N ALA A 50 -27.75 -11.39 23.36
CA ALA A 50 -27.05 -12.65 23.54
C ALA A 50 -27.18 -13.55 22.29
N PRO A 51 -26.10 -14.25 21.88
CA PRO A 51 -26.11 -15.03 20.66
C PRO A 51 -27.15 -16.15 20.72
N VAL A 52 -28.12 -16.08 19.81
CA VAL A 52 -29.08 -17.18 19.60
C VAL A 52 -28.29 -18.41 19.13
N PRO A 53 -28.47 -19.60 19.75
CA PRO A 53 -27.73 -20.78 19.37
C PRO A 53 -27.96 -21.12 17.89
N ALA A 54 -26.86 -21.38 17.18
CA ALA A 54 -26.92 -21.76 15.77
C ALA A 54 -27.73 -23.06 15.57
N PRO A 55 -28.52 -23.19 14.49
CA PRO A 55 -29.21 -24.42 14.18
C PRO A 55 -28.21 -25.57 13.96
N PRO A 56 -28.58 -26.82 14.28
CA PRO A 56 -27.69 -27.96 14.06
C PRO A 56 -27.33 -28.10 12.57
N PRO A 57 -26.10 -28.56 12.25
CA PRO A 57 -25.67 -28.70 10.87
C PRO A 57 -26.58 -29.67 10.11
N PRO A 58 -26.87 -29.41 8.82
CA PRO A 58 -27.72 -30.28 8.02
C PRO A 58 -27.09 -31.68 7.90
N ALA A 59 -27.93 -32.70 7.98
CA ALA A 59 -27.52 -34.09 7.85
C ALA A 59 -26.76 -34.31 6.51
N PRO A 60 -25.73 -35.19 6.48
CA PRO A 60 -24.94 -35.42 5.29
C PRO A 60 -25.83 -35.87 4.12
N PRO A 61 -25.60 -35.39 2.89
CA PRO A 61 -26.40 -35.76 1.75
C PRO A 61 -26.30 -37.26 1.50
N LYS A 62 -27.45 -37.91 1.26
CA LYS A 62 -27.49 -39.30 0.78
C LYS A 62 -26.69 -39.36 -0.53
N VAL A 63 -25.74 -40.29 -0.59
CA VAL A 63 -24.90 -40.51 -1.77
C VAL A 63 -25.80 -40.85 -2.96
N VAL A 64 -25.87 -39.95 -3.93
CA VAL A 64 -26.38 -40.26 -5.27
C VAL A 64 -25.26 -41.01 -5.99
N THR A 65 -25.50 -42.28 -6.32
CA THR A 65 -24.56 -43.08 -7.11
C THR A 65 -24.28 -42.42 -8.46
N PRO A 66 -23.00 -42.25 -8.86
CA PRO A 66 -22.66 -41.76 -10.19
C PRO A 66 -23.23 -42.68 -11.29
N PRO A 67 -23.63 -42.14 -12.46
CA PRO A 67 -23.99 -42.95 -13.61
C PRO A 67 -22.75 -43.69 -14.14
N GLN A 68 -22.94 -44.96 -14.50
CA GLN A 68 -21.89 -45.81 -15.06
C GLN A 68 -21.50 -45.34 -16.48
N PRO A 69 -20.21 -45.40 -16.87
CA PRO A 69 -19.79 -45.07 -18.24
C PRO A 69 -20.37 -46.08 -19.25
N PRO A 70 -20.82 -45.65 -20.44
CA PRO A 70 -21.17 -46.57 -21.52
C PRO A 70 -19.93 -47.31 -22.02
N ALA A 71 -20.10 -48.58 -22.40
CA ALA A 71 -19.02 -49.42 -22.90
C ALA A 71 -18.53 -48.97 -24.30
N PRO A 72 -17.27 -49.28 -24.68
CA PRO A 72 -16.76 -49.01 -26.02
C PRO A 72 -17.54 -49.78 -27.09
N VAL A 73 -17.81 -49.12 -28.23
CA VAL A 73 -18.35 -49.76 -29.44
C VAL A 73 -17.31 -49.71 -30.55
N GLU A 74 -17.22 -50.81 -31.28
CA GLU A 74 -16.17 -51.17 -32.23
C GLU A 74 -16.14 -50.32 -33.52
N GLU A 75 -14.97 -50.27 -34.15
CA GLU A 75 -14.66 -49.52 -35.37
C GLU A 75 -15.02 -50.32 -36.64
N LEU A 76 -15.79 -49.74 -37.58
CA LEU A 76 -16.06 -50.32 -38.90
C LEU A 76 -16.11 -49.22 -40.01
N PRO A 77 -15.88 -49.56 -41.30
CA PRO A 77 -14.98 -48.76 -42.15
C PRO A 77 -15.62 -47.79 -43.17
N ILE A 78 -14.76 -46.91 -43.69
CA ILE A 78 -15.02 -45.81 -44.64
C ILE A 78 -15.25 -46.30 -46.10
N PRO A 79 -16.23 -45.74 -46.85
CA PRO A 79 -16.29 -45.86 -48.31
C PRO A 79 -15.92 -44.59 -49.11
N LYS A 80 -14.91 -44.74 -49.99
CA LYS A 80 -14.64 -44.07 -51.30
C LYS A 80 -14.85 -42.55 -51.53
N LEU A 81 -13.72 -41.83 -51.60
CA LEU A 81 -13.07 -41.32 -52.84
C LEU A 81 -13.92 -40.92 -54.08
N ALA A 82 -14.08 -39.62 -54.30
CA ALA A 82 -13.98 -38.82 -55.54
C ALA A 82 -14.12 -37.34 -55.11
N GLU A 83 -13.40 -36.32 -55.60
CA GLU A 83 -12.97 -35.99 -56.97
C GLU A 83 -11.65 -35.19 -56.95
N ALA A 84 -11.00 -35.01 -58.11
CA ALA A 84 -9.74 -34.27 -58.29
C ALA A 84 -9.67 -33.78 -59.77
N PRO A 85 -8.61 -33.10 -60.29
CA PRO A 85 -7.54 -32.28 -59.69
C PRO A 85 -7.30 -30.94 -60.48
N LYS A 86 -6.09 -30.35 -60.33
CA LYS A 86 -5.39 -29.43 -61.29
C LYS A 86 -5.69 -27.92 -61.06
N ALA A 87 -4.75 -27.01 -60.77
CA ALA A 87 -3.28 -27.07 -60.62
C ALA A 87 -2.77 -25.83 -59.80
N GLU A 88 -1.53 -25.30 -59.81
CA GLU A 88 -0.34 -25.51 -60.67
C GLU A 88 1.03 -25.25 -59.96
N ILE A 89 1.80 -24.19 -60.30
CA ILE A 89 3.26 -24.03 -60.11
C ILE A 89 3.66 -22.60 -59.68
N ALA A 90 4.59 -22.42 -58.71
CA ALA A 90 5.81 -21.57 -58.84
C ALA A 90 6.63 -21.32 -57.52
N VAL A 91 7.84 -21.89 -57.54
CA VAL A 91 9.12 -21.56 -56.85
C VAL A 91 9.23 -20.14 -56.22
N GLN A 92 9.73 -19.94 -54.99
CA GLN A 92 11.16 -19.66 -54.69
C GLN A 92 11.56 -19.68 -53.19
N LYS A 93 12.87 -19.80 -52.92
CA LYS A 93 13.50 -20.17 -51.64
C LYS A 93 14.47 -19.09 -51.13
N PRO A 94 14.43 -18.66 -49.86
CA PRO A 94 15.56 -18.00 -49.19
C PRO A 94 16.29 -18.89 -48.18
N LYS A 95 17.56 -18.57 -47.89
CA LYS A 95 18.48 -19.35 -47.02
C LYS A 95 18.06 -19.39 -45.54
N PRO A 96 18.30 -20.50 -44.82
CA PRO A 96 18.22 -20.52 -43.35
C PRO A 96 19.44 -19.83 -42.71
N LYS A 97 19.22 -18.99 -41.70
CA LYS A 97 20.25 -18.65 -40.70
C LYS A 97 20.32 -19.76 -39.65
N PRO A 98 21.52 -20.12 -39.13
CA PRO A 98 21.64 -21.21 -38.17
C PRO A 98 21.04 -20.83 -36.81
N LYS A 99 20.09 -21.63 -36.32
CA LYS A 99 19.60 -21.55 -34.93
C LYS A 99 20.49 -22.42 -34.02
N PRO A 100 20.90 -21.93 -32.83
CA PRO A 100 21.65 -22.74 -31.87
C PRO A 100 20.86 -23.98 -31.42
N LYS A 101 21.56 -25.12 -31.23
CA LYS A 101 20.97 -26.32 -30.61
C LYS A 101 20.79 -26.09 -29.11
N PRO A 102 19.63 -26.43 -28.51
CA PRO A 102 19.54 -26.55 -27.06
C PRO A 102 20.36 -27.77 -26.58
N PRO A 103 21.15 -27.66 -25.49
CA PRO A 103 21.94 -28.75 -24.97
C PRO A 103 21.06 -29.80 -24.26
N LYS A 104 21.45 -31.07 -24.34
CA LYS A 104 20.90 -32.16 -23.52
C LYS A 104 21.19 -31.88 -22.04
N PRO A 105 20.26 -32.15 -21.11
CA PRO A 105 20.57 -32.29 -19.70
C PRO A 105 21.65 -33.37 -19.49
N VAL A 106 22.71 -33.01 -18.79
CA VAL A 106 23.81 -33.90 -18.42
C VAL A 106 23.56 -34.42 -17.01
N GLU A 107 23.59 -35.75 -16.86
CA GLU A 107 23.52 -36.42 -15.57
C GLU A 107 24.89 -36.38 -14.85
N LYS A 108 24.88 -36.47 -13.50
CA LYS A 108 26.02 -36.25 -12.54
C LYS A 108 26.47 -34.78 -12.44
N LYS A 109 26.58 -34.16 -11.26
CA LYS A 109 26.92 -34.67 -9.92
C LYS A 109 26.57 -33.61 -8.87
N LEU A 110 25.83 -33.96 -7.81
CA LEU A 110 25.58 -33.09 -6.65
C LEU A 110 26.63 -33.37 -5.55
N PRO A 111 27.14 -32.37 -4.80
CA PRO A 111 28.01 -32.60 -3.64
C PRO A 111 27.28 -33.16 -2.41
N ASP A 112 27.94 -34.04 -1.65
CA ASP A 112 27.47 -34.60 -0.37
C ASP A 112 27.27 -33.56 0.75
N PRO A 113 26.24 -33.75 1.58
CA PRO A 113 26.25 -33.42 3.01
C PRO A 113 26.50 -34.67 3.88
N PRO A 114 27.07 -34.54 5.11
CA PRO A 114 27.61 -35.68 5.86
C PRO A 114 26.60 -36.71 6.42
N LYS A 115 27.10 -37.93 6.63
CA LYS A 115 26.45 -39.00 7.41
C LYS A 115 26.52 -38.72 8.91
N GLU A 116 25.39 -38.83 9.60
CA GLU A 116 25.35 -39.24 11.01
C GLU A 116 24.64 -40.60 11.16
N LYS A 117 24.91 -41.28 12.27
CA LYS A 117 24.57 -42.70 12.47
C LYS A 117 23.15 -42.88 13.04
N PRO A 118 22.48 -44.02 12.75
CA PRO A 118 21.28 -44.43 13.48
C PRO A 118 21.58 -44.70 14.96
N SER A 119 20.63 -44.40 15.84
CA SER A 119 20.62 -44.85 17.22
C SER A 119 19.20 -45.20 17.65
N GLU A 120 19.03 -46.45 18.07
CA GLU A 120 17.97 -47.08 18.87
C GLU A 120 16.59 -46.43 19.04
N GLU A 121 15.58 -47.25 18.72
CA GLU A 121 14.18 -47.08 19.05
C GLU A 121 13.92 -47.35 20.55
N LYS A 122 13.11 -46.52 21.21
CA LYS A 122 12.47 -46.87 22.49
C LYS A 122 11.09 -46.22 22.63
N PRO A 123 10.01 -46.99 22.83
CA PRO A 123 8.68 -46.44 23.07
C PRO A 123 8.51 -46.02 24.54
N ALA A 124 7.95 -44.84 24.78
CA ALA A 124 7.49 -44.40 26.10
C ALA A 124 6.35 -43.38 26.00
N ASP A 125 5.21 -43.74 26.59
CA ASP A 125 4.09 -42.94 27.10
C ASP A 125 3.71 -41.58 26.49
N THR A 126 2.49 -41.56 25.92
CA THR A 126 1.73 -40.36 25.57
C THR A 126 1.10 -39.73 26.83
N GLN A 127 1.78 -38.77 27.48
CA GLN A 127 1.13 -37.94 28.50
C GLN A 127 0.32 -36.79 27.85
N PRO A 128 -0.97 -36.60 28.21
CA PRO A 128 -1.74 -35.46 27.76
C PRO A 128 -1.50 -34.21 28.62
N THR A 129 -1.66 -33.05 28.00
CA THR A 129 -1.86 -31.72 28.62
C THR A 129 -0.63 -31.02 29.22
N GLN A 130 -0.21 -29.96 28.55
CA GLN A 130 -0.36 -28.60 29.09
C GLN A 130 -0.50 -27.60 27.94
N ALA A 131 -1.72 -27.08 27.76
CA ALA A 131 -1.92 -25.89 26.94
C ALA A 131 -1.17 -24.72 27.60
N PRO A 132 -0.52 -23.82 26.84
CA PRO A 132 0.06 -22.62 27.43
C PRO A 132 -1.03 -21.83 28.15
N THR A 133 -0.88 -21.65 29.46
CA THR A 133 -1.78 -20.79 30.24
C THR A 133 -1.82 -19.42 29.58
N GLU A 134 -3.00 -19.00 29.11
CA GLU A 134 -3.22 -17.63 28.66
C GLU A 134 -3.02 -16.69 29.84
N LYS A 135 -1.78 -16.22 29.99
CA LYS A 135 -1.45 -15.17 30.93
C LYS A 135 -2.12 -13.91 30.43
N SER A 136 -3.30 -13.62 31.00
CA SER A 136 -4.15 -12.48 30.65
C SER A 136 -3.28 -11.25 30.44
N ALA A 137 -3.16 -10.85 29.17
CA ALA A 137 -2.28 -9.79 28.76
C ALA A 137 -2.95 -8.47 29.17
N GLN A 138 -2.58 -7.97 30.34
CA GLN A 138 -2.95 -6.64 30.79
C GLN A 138 -2.66 -5.65 29.64
N PRO A 139 -3.63 -4.83 29.19
CA PRO A 139 -3.45 -3.97 28.04
C PRO A 139 -2.18 -3.12 28.19
N ALA A 140 -1.29 -3.23 27.21
CA ALA A 140 -0.08 -2.41 27.18
C ALA A 140 -0.48 -0.93 27.25
N PRO A 141 0.22 -0.10 28.05
CA PRO A 141 -0.06 1.34 28.11
C PRO A 141 -0.05 1.94 26.69
N GLY A 142 -1.11 2.68 26.36
CA GLY A 142 -1.19 3.40 25.09
C GLY A 142 -0.07 4.46 24.97
N PRO A 143 0.22 4.92 23.74
CA PRO A 143 1.30 5.90 23.51
C PRO A 143 1.06 7.18 24.32
N SER A 144 2.09 7.61 25.05
CA SER A 144 2.05 8.84 25.84
C SER A 144 1.85 10.09 24.96
N PRO A 145 1.37 11.21 25.51
CA PRO A 145 1.24 12.47 24.77
C PRO A 145 2.54 12.92 24.10
N ALA A 146 3.69 12.69 24.74
CA ALA A 146 5.01 12.99 24.19
C ALA A 146 5.34 12.12 22.96
N GLN A 147 5.07 10.81 23.02
CA GLN A 147 5.26 9.91 21.88
C GLN A 147 4.33 10.25 20.70
N MET A 148 3.07 10.63 20.97
CA MET A 148 2.15 11.10 19.92
C MET A 148 2.62 12.41 19.27
N ALA A 149 3.13 13.36 20.05
CA ALA A 149 3.69 14.61 19.52
C ALA A 149 4.96 14.36 18.69
N ALA A 150 5.87 13.50 19.16
CA ALA A 150 7.06 13.10 18.42
C ALA A 150 6.71 12.44 17.08
N LYS A 151 5.72 11.53 17.08
CA LYS A 151 5.18 10.89 15.87
C LYS A 151 4.66 11.90 14.86
N ALA A 152 3.80 12.83 15.28
CA ALA A 152 3.24 13.84 14.40
C ALA A 152 4.32 14.78 13.81
N SER A 153 5.27 15.22 14.63
CA SER A 153 6.39 16.07 14.22
C SER A 153 7.29 15.38 13.19
N TRP A 154 7.67 14.14 13.46
CA TRP A 154 8.48 13.34 12.54
C TRP A 154 7.73 13.04 11.23
N GLN A 155 6.43 12.70 11.27
CA GLN A 155 5.60 12.52 10.07
C GLN A 155 5.52 13.80 9.24
N GLY A 156 5.40 14.97 9.87
CA GLY A 156 5.46 16.26 9.18
C GLY A 156 6.81 16.49 8.48
N THR A 157 7.92 16.19 9.16
CA THR A 157 9.28 16.28 8.61
C THR A 157 9.48 15.32 7.44
N LEU A 158 8.98 14.08 7.56
CA LEU A 158 9.00 13.06 6.52
C LEU A 158 8.23 13.49 5.27
N LEU A 159 7.00 13.96 5.43
CA LEU A 159 6.20 14.47 4.31
C LEU A 159 6.85 15.68 3.65
N ALA A 160 7.42 16.61 4.44
CA ALA A 160 8.17 17.75 3.92
C ALA A 160 9.45 17.34 3.18
N HIS A 161 10.15 16.29 3.64
CA HIS A 161 11.30 15.73 2.95
C HIS A 161 10.90 15.14 1.59
N LEU A 162 9.91 14.24 1.58
CA LEU A 162 9.41 13.60 0.38
C LEU A 162 8.83 14.60 -0.63
N ALA A 163 8.18 15.66 -0.16
CA ALA A 163 7.65 16.73 -1.01
C ALA A 163 8.74 17.43 -1.84
N LYS A 164 9.97 17.57 -1.33
CA LYS A 164 11.11 18.13 -2.09
C LYS A 164 11.49 17.26 -3.29
N TYR A 165 11.28 15.94 -3.21
CA TYR A 165 11.56 14.98 -4.27
C TYR A 165 10.32 14.66 -5.14
N LYS A 166 9.14 15.22 -4.83
CA LYS A 166 7.89 14.97 -5.56
C LYS A 166 7.93 15.65 -6.94
N LYS A 167 8.33 14.90 -7.97
CA LYS A 167 8.32 15.35 -9.36
C LYS A 167 7.03 14.91 -10.07
N TYR A 168 6.36 15.84 -10.74
CA TYR A 168 5.24 15.55 -11.64
C TYR A 168 5.78 15.02 -12.99
N PRO A 169 5.30 13.88 -13.52
CA PRO A 169 5.63 13.46 -14.88
C PRO A 169 5.08 14.45 -15.91
N ALA A 170 5.91 14.90 -16.85
CA ALA A 170 5.49 15.80 -17.91
C ALA A 170 4.32 15.23 -18.75
N SER A 171 4.30 13.90 -18.95
CA SER A 171 3.20 13.18 -19.61
C SER A 171 1.88 13.24 -18.83
N ALA A 172 1.92 13.16 -17.50
CA ALA A 172 0.75 13.27 -16.64
C ALA A 172 0.27 14.73 -16.57
N GLN A 173 1.19 15.68 -16.43
CA GLN A 173 0.92 17.12 -16.40
C GLN A 173 0.26 17.60 -17.70
N ALA A 174 0.83 17.27 -18.86
CA ALA A 174 0.30 17.67 -20.17
C ALA A 174 -1.09 17.09 -20.47
N ARG A 175 -1.48 15.99 -19.82
CA ARG A 175 -2.79 15.33 -19.97
C ARG A 175 -3.75 15.61 -18.80
N GLY A 176 -3.43 16.57 -17.93
CA GLY A 176 -4.28 16.96 -16.80
C GLY A 176 -4.54 15.85 -15.78
N LYS A 177 -3.61 14.89 -15.62
CA LYS A 177 -3.83 13.68 -14.83
C LYS A 177 -3.42 13.88 -13.37
N GLU A 178 -4.42 14.04 -12.51
CA GLU A 178 -4.33 14.13 -11.05
C GLU A 178 -4.59 12.77 -10.38
N GLY A 179 -4.31 12.65 -9.08
CA GLY A 179 -4.65 11.46 -8.30
C GLY A 179 -3.97 11.36 -6.93
N LEU A 180 -4.40 10.37 -6.13
CA LEU A 180 -3.86 10.05 -4.81
C LEU A 180 -3.15 8.68 -4.84
N ASN A 181 -1.87 8.65 -4.52
CA ASN A 181 -1.15 7.42 -4.22
C ASN A 181 -1.07 7.18 -2.71
N ARG A 182 -1.14 5.92 -2.27
CA ARG A 182 -0.77 5.50 -0.91
C ARG A 182 0.42 4.57 -1.02
N LEU A 183 1.57 5.00 -0.52
CA LEU A 183 2.80 4.21 -0.49
C LEU A 183 2.94 3.63 0.92
N ARG A 184 3.06 2.31 1.03
CA ARG A 184 3.59 1.64 2.22
C ARG A 184 5.10 1.56 2.09
N PHE A 185 5.83 1.82 3.16
CA PHE A 185 7.26 1.57 3.21
C PHE A 185 7.74 1.33 4.64
N VAL A 186 8.83 0.57 4.76
CA VAL A 186 9.50 0.25 6.03
C VAL A 186 10.84 0.97 6.09
N VAL A 187 11.10 1.66 7.20
CA VAL A 187 12.32 2.46 7.44
C VAL A 187 13.08 1.89 8.63
N ASP A 188 14.41 1.87 8.57
CA ASP A 188 15.28 1.54 9.71
C ASP A 188 15.49 2.74 10.67
N ALA A 189 16.33 2.58 11.70
CA ALA A 189 16.67 3.64 12.65
C ALA A 189 17.47 4.79 12.01
N GLU A 190 18.21 4.50 10.95
CA GLU A 190 19.11 5.42 10.25
C GLU A 190 18.40 6.27 9.19
N GLY A 191 17.20 5.86 8.76
CA GLY A 191 16.40 6.53 7.72
C GLY A 191 16.45 5.84 6.35
N ASN A 192 17.07 4.67 6.20
CA ASN A 192 17.08 3.93 4.94
C ASN A 192 15.78 3.15 4.76
N VAL A 193 15.34 2.97 3.51
CA VAL A 193 14.09 2.26 3.21
C VAL A 193 14.38 0.80 2.92
N LEU A 194 13.93 -0.09 3.81
CA LEU A 194 14.11 -1.54 3.69
C LEU A 194 13.18 -2.15 2.63
N SER A 195 11.93 -1.66 2.55
CA SER A 195 10.95 -2.08 1.56
C SER A 195 9.95 -0.96 1.26
N PHE A 196 9.36 -0.95 0.06
CA PHE A 196 8.31 -0.01 -0.33
C PHE A 196 7.40 -0.61 -1.42
N GLU A 197 6.10 -0.29 -1.35
CA GLU A 197 5.09 -0.73 -2.32
C GLU A 197 3.90 0.23 -2.37
N LEU A 198 3.13 0.17 -3.46
CA LEU A 198 1.97 1.03 -3.66
C LEU A 198 0.68 0.32 -3.24
N VAL A 199 0.24 0.52 -1.99
CA VAL A 199 -1.00 -0.06 -1.43
C VAL A 199 -2.27 0.66 -1.91
N GLY A 200 -2.14 1.86 -2.48
CA GLY A 200 -3.21 2.59 -3.15
C GLY A 200 -2.69 3.28 -4.38
N ARG A 201 -3.31 3.01 -5.53
CA ARG A 201 -2.90 3.54 -6.84
C ARG A 201 -3.74 4.74 -7.23
N SER A 202 -3.13 5.68 -7.94
CA SER A 202 -3.74 6.94 -8.39
C SER A 202 -4.77 6.78 -9.51
N GLY A 203 -4.83 5.60 -10.13
CA GLY A 203 -5.49 5.40 -11.42
C GLY A 203 -4.64 5.81 -12.63
N ASN A 204 -3.39 6.25 -12.42
CA ASN A 204 -2.47 6.63 -13.50
C ASN A 204 -1.07 6.02 -13.34
N ALA A 205 -0.66 5.18 -14.30
CA ALA A 205 0.61 4.48 -14.27
C ALA A 205 1.86 5.39 -14.24
N ASP A 206 1.79 6.61 -14.78
CA ASP A 206 2.91 7.56 -14.73
C ASP A 206 3.06 8.19 -13.35
N LEU A 207 1.95 8.50 -12.66
CA LEU A 207 1.96 8.98 -11.28
C LEU A 207 2.41 7.88 -10.31
N ASP A 208 1.89 6.66 -10.47
CA ASP A 208 2.30 5.47 -9.72
C ASP A 208 3.83 5.27 -9.81
N ARG A 209 4.38 5.27 -11.03
CA ARG A 209 5.84 5.14 -11.28
C ARG A 209 6.61 6.29 -10.64
N ALA A 210 6.13 7.52 -10.76
CA ALA A 210 6.79 8.69 -10.19
C ALA A 210 6.88 8.63 -8.65
N THR A 211 5.88 8.08 -7.97
CA THR A 211 5.92 7.87 -6.51
C THR A 211 6.96 6.82 -6.12
N LEU A 212 7.05 5.72 -6.88
CA LEU A 212 8.07 4.67 -6.67
C LEU A 212 9.49 5.15 -6.99
N GLU A 213 9.67 6.07 -7.94
CA GLU A 213 10.97 6.72 -8.18
C GLU A 213 11.30 7.78 -7.12
N MET A 214 10.32 8.53 -6.64
CA MET A 214 10.48 9.55 -5.61
C MET A 214 11.02 8.95 -4.30
N ILE A 215 10.45 7.84 -3.81
CA ILE A 215 10.93 7.19 -2.58
C ILE A 215 12.37 6.66 -2.72
N ARG A 216 12.78 6.24 -3.92
CA ARG A 216 14.18 5.85 -4.20
C ARG A 216 15.13 7.04 -4.20
N ARG A 217 14.71 8.19 -4.74
CA ARG A 217 15.50 9.44 -4.79
C ARG A 217 15.56 10.18 -3.45
N ALA A 218 14.57 9.98 -2.59
CA ALA A 218 14.43 10.64 -1.30
C ALA A 218 15.18 9.92 -0.15
N GLN A 219 16.01 8.91 -0.44
CA GLN A 219 16.82 8.25 0.58
C GLN A 219 18.12 9.03 0.83
N PRO A 220 18.61 9.12 2.08
CA PRO A 220 17.96 8.65 3.31
C PRO A 220 16.80 9.57 3.76
N LEU A 221 15.79 9.00 4.39
CA LEU A 221 14.67 9.69 5.01
C LEU A 221 15.07 10.28 6.39
N PRO A 222 14.29 11.22 6.96
CA PRO A 222 14.52 11.66 8.34
C PRO A 222 14.38 10.50 9.33
N LYS A 223 15.35 10.38 10.23
CA LYS A 223 15.44 9.30 11.22
C LYS A 223 14.18 9.22 12.10
N PRO A 224 13.55 8.03 12.24
CA PRO A 224 12.40 7.86 13.12
C PRO A 224 12.79 7.98 14.61
N PRO A 225 11.88 8.48 15.49
CA PRO A 225 12.11 8.48 16.94
C PRO A 225 12.23 7.06 17.49
N ALA A 226 13.23 6.81 18.34
CA ALA A 226 13.54 5.48 18.89
C ALA A 226 12.33 4.77 19.51
N ASP A 227 11.46 5.51 20.22
CA ASP A 227 10.23 5.02 20.85
C ASP A 227 9.18 4.45 19.88
N MET A 228 9.38 4.60 18.57
CA MET A 228 8.45 4.15 17.53
C MET A 228 8.99 2.96 16.71
N LEU A 229 10.21 2.49 16.97
CA LEU A 229 10.82 1.38 16.24
C LEU A 229 10.33 0.06 16.82
N ASN A 230 9.65 -0.73 15.99
CA ASN A 230 9.38 -2.13 16.25
C ASN A 230 10.55 -2.95 15.71
N ASN A 231 11.31 -3.56 16.61
CA ASN A 231 12.41 -4.48 16.26
C ASN A 231 13.47 -3.84 15.30
N GLY A 232 13.77 -2.56 15.49
CA GLY A 232 14.74 -1.79 14.71
C GLY A 232 14.18 -1.11 13.44
N SER A 233 12.88 -1.23 13.17
CA SER A 233 12.25 -0.64 11.98
C SER A 233 10.85 -0.10 12.25
N ILE A 234 10.30 0.66 11.30
CA ILE A 234 8.93 1.18 11.37
C ILE A 234 8.25 1.13 10.01
N GLU A 235 7.01 0.63 9.97
CA GLU A 235 6.14 0.65 8.79
C GLU A 235 5.25 1.90 8.78
N ILE A 236 5.18 2.59 7.64
CA ILE A 236 4.36 3.79 7.43
C ILE A 236 3.61 3.68 6.12
N VAL A 237 2.34 4.09 6.14
CA VAL A 237 1.55 4.35 4.93
C VAL A 237 1.39 5.85 4.75
N ALA A 238 1.99 6.42 3.71
CA ALA A 238 1.94 7.85 3.41
C ALA A 238 1.05 8.15 2.19
N PRO A 239 0.11 9.11 2.30
CA PRO A 239 -0.68 9.60 1.17
C PRO A 239 0.10 10.66 0.36
N PHE A 240 0.06 10.54 -0.97
CA PHE A 240 0.69 11.47 -1.92
C PHE A 240 -0.34 11.99 -2.92
N VAL A 241 -0.67 13.27 -2.81
CA VAL A 241 -1.57 13.96 -3.75
C VAL A 241 -0.77 14.57 -4.90
N TYR A 242 -1.18 14.23 -6.12
CA TYR A 242 -0.82 14.93 -7.35
C TYR A 242 -2.03 15.74 -7.79
N SER A 243 -1.96 17.04 -7.59
CA SER A 243 -2.91 18.04 -8.08
C SER A 243 -2.18 19.03 -8.99
N LEU A 244 -2.91 19.59 -9.94
CA LEU A 244 -2.46 20.65 -10.82
C LEU A 244 -3.09 21.96 -10.36
N GLU A 245 -2.27 22.83 -9.76
CA GLU A 245 -2.67 24.18 -9.39
C GLU A 245 -3.17 24.90 -10.65
N ARG A 246 -4.50 25.03 -10.81
CA ARG A 246 -5.07 25.84 -11.89
C ARG A 246 -4.75 27.30 -11.59
N ARG A 247 -3.65 27.81 -12.17
CA ARG A 247 -3.43 29.25 -12.28
C ARG A 247 -4.68 29.88 -12.89
N ARG A 248 -5.32 30.73 -12.11
CA ARG A 248 -6.29 31.71 -12.60
C ARG A 248 -5.55 32.97 -13.05
#